data_AF-A0A168Q047-F1
#
_entry.id   AF-A0A168Q047-F1
#
_cell.length_a   1.000
_cell.length_b   1.000
_cell.length_c   1.000
_cell.angle_alpha   90.00
_cell.angle_beta   90.00
_cell.angle_gamma   90.00
#
_symmetry.space_group_name_H-M   'P 1'
#
loop_
_entity.id
_entity.type
_entity.pdbx_description
1 polymer ?
#
loop_
_entity_poly.entity_id
_entity_poly.type
_entity_poly.pdbx_seq_one_letter_code
_entity_poly.pdbx_strand_id
1 'polypeptide(L)'
;MAGSVDKRPSSIRSISDVRNRELTWDVTRPPKVDPFRSHFNDAGYPISQLLLTGTMPSLSKADMILQDMQTHYENLVDQVLSTHSEDVLLALIKKPQVLLETPSVKDRCLYRVPHWLGKEIHETHTRTVASVAPIIEEYMAQKWPSSHYLAKMTPAVTREWLIQLNQNLMARLRLMDPDHATKELMRQLSKCSSSIIHPGSFLADCVSKMKKDLVVQLHEHVGDLVQLVYDDLQDEYLDD
;
A
#
# COMPACT_ATOMS: atom_id res chain seq x y z
N MET A 1 -46.05 -34.23 63.45
CA MET A 1 -44.73 -33.62 63.20
C MET A 1 -44.13 -34.32 61.99
N ALA A 2 -44.29 -33.71 60.81
CA ALA A 2 -43.72 -34.20 59.54
C ALA A 2 -42.84 -33.09 58.99
N GLY A 3 -41.53 -33.32 58.97
CA GLY A 3 -40.52 -32.37 58.52
C GLY A 3 -40.13 -32.67 57.08
N SER A 4 -40.34 -31.66 56.22
CA SER A 4 -39.87 -31.56 54.85
C SER A 4 -38.35 -31.33 54.81
N VAL A 5 -37.62 -32.05 53.93
CA VAL A 5 -36.27 -31.66 53.51
C VAL A 5 -36.15 -31.85 52.00
N ASP A 6 -36.17 -30.71 51.32
CA ASP A 6 -35.98 -30.50 49.89
C ASP A 6 -34.46 -30.58 49.58
N LYS A 7 -34.07 -31.40 48.59
CA LYS A 7 -32.67 -31.50 48.12
C LYS A 7 -32.61 -31.07 46.66
N ARG A 8 -32.17 -29.83 46.40
CA ARG A 8 -31.61 -29.41 45.10
C ARG A 8 -30.09 -29.31 45.22
N PRO A 9 -29.31 -29.87 44.28
CA PRO A 9 -27.90 -29.53 44.16
C PRO A 9 -27.70 -28.35 43.20
N SER A 10 -27.15 -27.28 43.74
CA SER A 10 -26.52 -26.16 43.02
C SER A 10 -25.16 -26.59 42.47
N SER A 11 -25.01 -26.67 41.15
CA SER A 11 -23.70 -26.77 40.49
C SER A 11 -23.36 -25.41 39.87
N ILE A 12 -22.46 -24.70 40.54
CA ILE A 12 -21.74 -23.55 40.01
C ILE A 12 -20.54 -24.12 39.23
N ARG A 13 -20.52 -23.93 37.91
CA ARG A 13 -19.31 -24.17 37.10
C ARG A 13 -18.53 -22.87 36.98
N SER A 14 -17.25 -22.96 37.35
CA SER A 14 -16.22 -21.93 37.26
C SER A 14 -16.08 -21.40 35.83
N ILE A 15 -16.13 -20.07 35.68
CA ILE A 15 -15.77 -19.35 34.45
C ILE A 15 -14.27 -19.07 34.53
N SER A 16 -13.49 -20.06 34.14
CA SER A 16 -12.03 -19.94 34.02
C SER A 16 -11.55 -20.98 33.01
N ASP A 17 -12.06 -20.90 31.78
CA ASP A 17 -11.56 -21.64 30.62
C ASP A 17 -12.21 -21.12 29.33
N VAL A 18 -11.77 -19.97 28.84
CA VAL A 18 -11.99 -19.57 27.43
C VAL A 18 -10.65 -19.20 26.80
N ARG A 19 -9.93 -20.26 26.46
CA ARG A 19 -9.07 -20.47 25.28
C ARG A 19 -8.68 -19.22 24.47
N ASN A 20 -7.37 -18.96 24.50
CA ASN A 20 -6.57 -18.53 23.34
C ASN A 20 -7.04 -19.23 22.06
N ARG A 21 -7.55 -18.46 21.10
CA ARG A 21 -7.57 -18.82 19.68
C ARG A 21 -6.71 -17.81 18.94
N GLU A 22 -5.46 -18.19 18.71
CA GLU A 22 -4.63 -17.56 17.70
C GLU A 22 -5.31 -17.73 16.34
N LEU A 23 -5.70 -16.62 15.71
CA LEU A 23 -6.17 -16.56 14.34
C LEU A 23 -4.94 -16.64 13.41
N THR A 24 -4.42 -17.84 13.20
CA THR A 24 -3.43 -18.09 12.15
C THR A 24 -4.13 -18.04 10.79
N TRP A 25 -3.95 -16.95 10.07
CA TRP A 25 -4.30 -16.86 8.65
C TRP A 25 -3.27 -17.67 7.86
N ASP A 26 -3.72 -18.66 7.10
CA ASP A 26 -2.87 -19.47 6.24
C ASP A 26 -2.36 -18.63 5.05
N VAL A 27 -1.08 -18.27 5.09
CA VAL A 27 -0.38 -17.41 4.11
C VAL A 27 0.12 -18.22 2.89
N THR A 28 -0.22 -19.50 2.77
CA THR A 28 0.35 -20.38 1.74
C THR A 28 -0.37 -20.37 0.39
N ARG A 29 -1.45 -19.59 0.21
CA ARG A 29 -2.09 -19.44 -1.10
C ARG A 29 -1.46 -18.28 -1.88
N PRO A 30 -0.86 -18.53 -3.05
CA PRO A 30 -0.48 -17.45 -3.95
C PRO A 30 -1.74 -16.71 -4.41
N PRO A 31 -1.70 -15.37 -4.55
CA PRO A 31 -2.82 -14.61 -5.09
C PRO A 31 -3.13 -15.10 -6.50
N LYS A 32 -4.41 -15.36 -6.77
CA LYS A 32 -4.88 -15.60 -8.13
C LYS A 32 -4.76 -14.28 -8.88
N VAL A 33 -3.89 -14.23 -9.87
CA VAL A 33 -3.81 -13.13 -10.84
C VAL A 33 -5.11 -13.18 -11.65
N ASP A 34 -6.02 -12.24 -11.40
CA ASP A 34 -7.24 -12.09 -12.20
C ASP A 34 -6.93 -11.31 -13.50
N PRO A 35 -7.38 -11.78 -14.68
CA PRO A 35 -7.07 -11.16 -15.97
C PRO A 35 -7.94 -9.94 -16.32
N PHE A 36 -8.66 -9.36 -15.35
CA PHE A 36 -9.61 -8.27 -15.58
C PHE A 36 -9.25 -7.01 -14.77
N ARG A 37 -8.33 -6.19 -15.29
CA ARG A 37 -8.17 -4.80 -14.85
C ARG A 37 -7.69 -3.92 -16.02
N SER A 38 -8.58 -3.63 -16.96
CA SER A 38 -8.32 -2.75 -18.12
C SER A 38 -9.18 -1.48 -18.16
N HIS A 39 -9.73 -1.04 -17.02
CA HIS A 39 -10.61 0.13 -16.99
C HIS A 39 -10.32 1.06 -15.81
N PHE A 40 -9.15 1.72 -15.83
CA PHE A 40 -8.92 2.97 -15.09
C PHE A 40 -7.92 3.84 -15.88
N ASN A 41 -8.42 4.48 -16.95
CA ASN A 41 -7.67 5.44 -17.79
C ASN A 41 -8.35 6.83 -17.80
N ASP A 42 -8.98 7.26 -16.70
CA ASP A 42 -9.70 8.56 -16.64
C ASP A 42 -9.21 9.52 -15.55
N ALA A 43 -8.05 9.26 -14.93
CA ALA A 43 -7.34 10.30 -14.18
C ALA A 43 -6.51 11.11 -15.18
N GLY A 44 -7.05 12.25 -15.62
CA GLY A 44 -6.41 13.14 -16.59
C GLY A 44 -4.99 13.52 -16.17
N TYR A 45 -4.01 13.05 -16.94
CA TYR A 45 -2.61 13.45 -16.83
C TYR A 45 -2.45 14.94 -17.19
N PRO A 46 -1.53 15.67 -16.52
CA PRO A 46 -1.28 17.10 -16.75
C PRO A 46 -0.75 17.45 -18.17
N ILE A 47 -0.49 16.47 -19.03
CA ILE A 47 0.05 16.66 -20.39
C ILE A 47 -0.94 17.38 -21.32
N SER A 48 -2.26 17.28 -21.07
CA SER A 48 -3.25 17.96 -21.92
C SER A 48 -3.20 19.50 -21.83
N GLN A 49 -2.53 20.09 -20.83
CA GLN A 49 -2.37 21.55 -20.71
C GLN A 49 -1.12 22.11 -21.39
N LEU A 50 -0.12 21.28 -21.74
CA LEU A 50 1.14 21.73 -22.36
C LEU A 50 1.07 21.85 -23.89
N LEU A 51 0.04 21.30 -24.53
CA LEU A 51 -0.11 21.28 -25.99
C LEU A 51 -0.58 22.61 -26.62
N LEU A 52 -0.78 23.69 -25.85
CA LEU A 52 -1.41 24.92 -26.34
C LEU A 52 -0.45 26.11 -26.56
N THR A 53 0.83 26.01 -26.20
CA THR A 53 1.79 27.10 -26.41
C THR A 53 2.99 26.62 -27.21
N GLY A 54 2.93 26.88 -28.53
CA GLY A 54 3.85 26.41 -29.56
C GLY A 54 5.34 26.67 -29.28
N THR A 55 6.01 25.61 -28.85
CA THR A 55 7.29 25.04 -29.28
C THR A 55 7.50 23.92 -28.27
N MET A 56 7.12 22.68 -28.62
CA MET A 56 7.39 21.56 -27.73
C MET A 56 8.91 21.46 -27.62
N PRO A 57 9.51 21.66 -26.44
CA PRO A 57 10.92 21.35 -26.28
C PRO A 57 11.11 19.90 -26.71
N SER A 58 12.10 19.63 -27.56
CA SER A 58 12.48 18.27 -27.91
C SER A 58 12.73 17.53 -26.60
N LEU A 59 11.83 16.60 -26.26
CA LEU A 59 11.92 15.83 -25.03
C LEU A 59 13.22 15.03 -25.09
N SER A 60 14.11 15.23 -24.13
CA SER A 60 15.37 14.48 -24.17
C SER A 60 15.09 13.01 -23.86
N LYS A 61 15.94 12.11 -24.37
CA LYS A 61 15.91 10.69 -24.06
C LYS A 61 15.92 10.40 -22.55
N ALA A 62 16.60 11.25 -21.78
CA ALA A 62 16.58 11.15 -20.31
C ALA A 62 15.22 11.52 -19.71
N ASP A 63 14.52 12.48 -20.29
CA ASP A 63 13.17 12.87 -19.85
C ASP A 63 12.14 11.79 -20.19
N MET A 64 12.26 11.13 -21.34
CA MET A 64 11.43 9.97 -21.69
C MET A 64 11.59 8.83 -20.70
N ILE A 65 12.84 8.40 -20.48
CA ILE A 65 13.15 7.34 -19.52
C ILE A 65 12.64 7.71 -18.12
N LEU A 66 12.84 8.95 -17.68
CA LEU A 66 12.30 9.43 -16.41
C LEU A 66 10.79 9.25 -16.33
N GLN A 67 10.04 9.68 -17.36
CA GLN A 67 8.58 9.57 -17.39
C GLN A 67 8.09 8.13 -17.38
N ASP A 68 8.74 7.24 -18.14
CA ASP A 68 8.36 5.83 -18.19
C ASP A 68 8.64 5.13 -16.86
N MET A 69 9.76 5.46 -16.22
CA MET A 69 10.08 4.95 -14.88
C MET A 69 9.09 5.45 -13.83
N GLN A 70 8.76 6.74 -13.84
CA GLN A 70 7.74 7.31 -12.95
C GLN A 70 6.42 6.59 -13.10
N THR A 71 5.94 6.48 -14.34
CA THR A 71 4.67 5.82 -14.68
C THR A 71 4.69 4.36 -14.23
N HIS A 72 5.79 3.64 -14.48
CA HIS A 72 5.93 2.25 -14.07
C HIS A 72 5.80 2.08 -12.54
N TYR A 73 6.57 2.84 -11.77
CA TYR A 73 6.55 2.74 -10.31
C TYR A 73 5.24 3.25 -9.70
N GLU A 74 4.63 4.31 -10.24
CA GLU A 74 3.34 4.80 -9.79
C GLU A 74 2.25 3.74 -9.96
N ASN A 75 2.20 3.11 -11.14
CA ASN A 75 1.25 2.03 -11.42
C ASN A 75 1.48 0.82 -10.52
N LEU A 76 2.74 0.44 -10.28
CA LEU A 76 3.08 -0.68 -9.40
C LEU A 76 2.66 -0.42 -7.96
N VAL A 77 2.97 0.77 -7.44
CA VAL A 77 2.60 1.19 -6.09
C VAL A 77 1.08 1.29 -5.96
N ASP A 78 0.39 1.90 -6.92
CA ASP A 78 -1.07 1.99 -6.96
C ASP A 78 -1.73 0.61 -6.97
N GLN A 79 -1.25 -0.32 -7.79
CA GLN A 79 -1.78 -1.67 -7.88
C GLN A 79 -1.69 -2.41 -6.54
N VAL A 80 -0.51 -2.38 -5.90
CA VAL A 80 -0.31 -3.03 -4.59
C VAL A 80 -1.22 -2.39 -3.55
N LEU A 81 -1.17 -1.07 -3.40
CA LEU A 81 -1.94 -0.38 -2.38
C LEU A 81 -3.45 -0.54 -2.59
N SER A 82 -3.93 -0.48 -3.83
CA SER A 82 -5.33 -0.71 -4.19
C SER A 82 -5.80 -2.10 -3.79
N THR A 83 -5.01 -3.14 -4.09
CA THR A 83 -5.36 -4.54 -3.79
C THR A 83 -5.58 -4.75 -2.29
N HIS A 84 -4.63 -4.29 -1.46
CA HIS A 84 -4.75 -4.43 0.00
C HIS A 84 -5.81 -3.51 0.60
N SER A 85 -6.04 -2.33 0.00
CA SER A 85 -7.10 -1.41 0.43
C SER A 85 -8.48 -2.03 0.22
N GLU A 86 -8.70 -2.68 -0.92
CA GLU A 86 -9.93 -3.39 -1.23
C GLU A 86 -10.19 -4.54 -0.24
N ASP A 87 -9.18 -5.38 0.01
CA ASP A 87 -9.26 -6.49 0.96
C ASP A 87 -9.67 -6.02 2.36
N VAL A 88 -9.12 -4.90 2.80
CA VAL A 88 -9.50 -4.28 4.08
C VAL A 88 -10.92 -3.78 4.06
N LEU A 89 -11.33 -3.01 3.05
CA LEU A 89 -12.70 -2.50 2.96
C LEU A 89 -13.72 -3.65 2.95
N LEU A 90 -13.42 -4.74 2.25
CA LEU A 90 -14.23 -5.95 2.25
C LEU A 90 -14.27 -6.63 3.63
N ALA A 91 -13.15 -6.69 4.35
CA ALA A 91 -13.11 -7.22 5.71
C ALA A 91 -13.99 -6.40 6.67
N LEU A 92 -13.96 -5.08 6.55
CA LEU A 92 -14.78 -4.17 7.35
C LEU A 92 -16.28 -4.34 7.10
N ILE A 93 -16.67 -4.54 5.84
CA ILE A 93 -18.06 -4.78 5.45
C ILE A 93 -18.54 -6.16 5.95
N LYS A 94 -17.74 -7.21 5.74
CA LYS A 94 -18.12 -8.59 6.05
C LYS A 94 -18.13 -8.89 7.54
N LYS A 95 -17.22 -8.28 8.32
CA LYS A 95 -17.05 -8.57 9.74
C LYS A 95 -16.76 -7.30 10.56
N PRO A 96 -17.74 -6.40 10.72
CA PRO A 96 -17.57 -5.22 11.57
C PRO A 96 -17.26 -5.58 13.03
N GLN A 97 -17.62 -6.80 13.45
CA GLN A 97 -17.31 -7.37 14.77
C GLN A 97 -15.81 -7.56 15.02
N VAL A 98 -14.97 -7.68 13.97
CA VAL A 98 -13.51 -7.80 14.13
C VAL A 98 -12.89 -6.54 14.76
N LEU A 99 -13.56 -5.39 14.63
CA LEU A 99 -13.13 -4.16 15.29
C LEU A 99 -13.79 -3.94 16.65
N LEU A 100 -14.86 -4.67 16.96
CA LEU A 100 -15.81 -4.38 18.03
C LEU A 100 -16.10 -5.66 18.83
N GLU A 101 -15.16 -6.10 19.66
CA GLU A 101 -15.37 -7.26 20.55
C GLU A 101 -16.32 -6.94 21.73
N THR A 102 -16.81 -5.72 21.87
CA THR A 102 -17.66 -5.32 23.00
C THR A 102 -19.14 -5.20 22.60
N PRO A 103 -20.00 -6.13 23.06
CA PRO A 103 -21.41 -6.21 22.64
C PRO A 103 -22.33 -5.13 23.23
N SER A 104 -21.84 -4.22 24.10
CA SER A 104 -22.70 -3.29 24.84
C SER A 104 -22.60 -1.82 24.42
N VAL A 105 -21.63 -1.45 23.58
CA VAL A 105 -21.39 -0.04 23.28
C VAL A 105 -22.15 0.34 22.01
N LYS A 106 -23.34 0.92 22.17
CA LYS A 106 -24.07 1.61 21.08
C LYS A 106 -23.54 3.04 20.90
N ASP A 107 -22.22 3.24 20.93
CA ASP A 107 -21.68 4.58 20.73
C ASP A 107 -21.72 4.93 19.25
N ARG A 108 -22.27 6.12 18.96
CA ARG A 108 -22.25 6.77 17.64
C ARG A 108 -20.86 6.78 17.00
N CYS A 109 -19.82 6.66 17.82
CA CYS A 109 -18.42 6.58 17.46
C CYS A 109 -18.04 5.29 16.72
N LEU A 110 -18.59 4.12 17.10
CA LEU A 110 -18.20 2.85 16.48
C LEU A 110 -18.65 2.74 15.03
N TYR A 111 -19.79 3.36 14.69
CA TYR A 111 -20.26 3.50 13.32
C TYR A 111 -19.35 4.38 12.44
N ARG A 112 -18.49 5.22 13.04
CA ARG A 112 -17.53 6.06 12.31
C ARG A 112 -16.17 5.40 12.12
N VAL A 113 -15.88 4.30 12.82
CA VAL A 113 -14.58 3.61 12.70
C VAL A 113 -14.29 3.16 11.27
N PRO A 114 -15.22 2.51 10.53
CA PRO A 114 -14.98 2.17 9.13
C PRO A 114 -14.67 3.38 8.25
N HIS A 115 -15.33 4.52 8.51
CA HIS A 115 -15.07 5.76 7.79
C HIS A 115 -13.67 6.31 8.06
N TRP A 116 -13.22 6.39 9.33
CA TRP A 116 -11.87 6.86 9.64
C TRP A 116 -10.79 5.93 9.12
N LEU A 117 -11.03 4.62 9.19
CA LEU A 117 -10.09 3.64 8.67
C LEU A 117 -9.98 3.71 7.15
N GLY A 118 -11.11 3.78 6.44
CA GLY A 118 -11.12 3.98 4.99
C GLY A 118 -10.44 5.30 4.59
N LYS A 119 -10.66 6.37 5.37
CA LYS A 119 -9.99 7.64 5.17
C LYS A 119 -8.47 7.53 5.34
N GLU A 120 -7.98 6.92 6.42
CA GLU A 120 -6.55 6.78 6.67
C GLU A 120 -5.86 5.91 5.60
N ILE A 121 -6.51 4.85 5.15
CA ILE A 121 -6.03 4.01 4.04
C ILE A 121 -5.93 4.84 2.76
N HIS A 122 -6.97 5.61 2.43
CA HIS A 122 -6.97 6.48 1.26
C HIS A 122 -5.89 7.58 1.33
N GLU A 123 -5.72 8.21 2.49
CA GLU A 123 -4.68 9.24 2.70
C GLU A 123 -3.28 8.63 2.65
N THR A 124 -3.09 7.42 3.17
CA THR A 124 -1.82 6.67 3.05
C THR A 124 -1.55 6.32 1.59
N HIS A 125 -2.57 5.82 0.87
CA HIS A 125 -2.49 5.50 -0.55
C HIS A 125 -2.05 6.70 -1.38
N THR A 126 -2.82 7.79 -1.28
CA THR A 126 -2.59 9.02 -2.04
C THR A 126 -1.21 9.61 -1.76
N ARG A 127 -0.79 9.69 -0.49
CA ARG A 127 0.53 10.24 -0.13
C ARG A 127 1.67 9.33 -0.61
N THR A 128 1.48 8.01 -0.59
CA THR A 128 2.51 7.06 -1.03
C THR A 128 2.72 7.15 -2.54
N VAL A 129 1.64 7.09 -3.33
CA VAL A 129 1.71 7.25 -4.80
C VAL A 129 2.30 8.62 -5.17
N ALA A 130 1.81 9.72 -4.58
CA ALA A 130 2.30 11.06 -4.87
C ALA A 130 3.78 11.29 -4.49
N SER A 131 4.37 10.41 -3.68
CA SER A 131 5.79 10.49 -3.33
C SER A 131 6.72 9.77 -4.30
N VAL A 132 6.18 8.95 -5.22
CA VAL A 132 6.98 8.16 -6.17
C VAL A 132 7.75 9.05 -7.13
N ALA A 133 7.05 9.92 -7.88
CA ALA A 133 7.65 10.85 -8.83
C ALA A 133 8.82 11.67 -8.25
N PRO A 134 8.68 12.41 -7.13
CA PRO A 134 9.78 13.20 -6.58
C PRO A 134 10.95 12.35 -6.08
N ILE A 135 10.71 11.12 -5.62
CA ILE A 135 11.80 10.21 -5.23
C ILE A 135 12.63 9.80 -6.45
N ILE A 136 11.97 9.45 -7.55
CA ILE A 136 12.63 9.04 -8.79
C ILE A 136 13.39 10.22 -9.42
N GLU A 137 12.76 11.40 -9.48
CA GLU A 137 13.40 12.62 -10.01
C GLU A 137 14.69 12.96 -9.25
N GLU A 138 14.63 13.00 -7.92
CA GLU A 138 15.81 13.28 -7.12
C GLU A 138 16.89 12.20 -7.28
N TYR A 139 16.49 10.93 -7.38
CA TYR A 139 17.45 9.84 -7.58
C TYR A 139 18.12 9.93 -8.96
N MET A 140 17.36 10.15 -10.03
CA MET A 140 17.89 10.35 -11.37
C MET A 140 18.79 11.58 -11.42
N ALA A 141 18.38 12.72 -10.87
CA ALA A 141 19.23 13.91 -10.83
C ALA A 141 20.61 13.66 -10.16
N GLN A 142 20.67 12.75 -9.17
CA GLN A 142 21.90 12.44 -8.43
C GLN A 142 22.72 11.29 -9.01
N LYS A 143 22.06 10.29 -9.60
CA LYS A 143 22.64 8.98 -9.93
C LYS A 143 22.51 8.60 -11.39
N TRP A 144 21.80 9.41 -12.19
CA TRP A 144 21.70 9.15 -13.63
C TRP A 144 23.08 9.24 -14.27
N PRO A 145 23.49 8.24 -15.08
CA PRO A 145 24.80 8.29 -15.69
C PRO A 145 24.92 9.44 -16.69
N SER A 146 26.11 10.04 -16.76
CA SER A 146 26.43 11.02 -17.80
C SER A 146 26.21 10.43 -19.20
N SER A 147 25.93 11.29 -20.19
CA SER A 147 25.70 10.89 -21.59
C SER A 147 26.73 9.90 -22.16
N HIS A 148 28.03 10.11 -21.87
CA HIS A 148 29.09 9.19 -22.31
C HIS A 148 29.01 7.78 -21.67
N TYR A 149 28.39 7.66 -20.50
CA TYR A 149 28.21 6.38 -19.81
C TYR A 149 26.91 5.67 -20.22
N LEU A 150 25.90 6.41 -20.68
CA LEU A 150 24.64 5.83 -21.18
C LEU A 150 24.90 4.87 -22.36
N ALA A 151 25.81 5.23 -23.27
CA ALA A 151 26.25 4.36 -24.37
C ALA A 151 26.91 3.03 -23.92
N LYS A 152 27.23 2.90 -22.61
CA LYS A 152 27.86 1.71 -22.02
C LYS A 152 26.96 1.01 -21.00
N MET A 153 25.72 1.45 -20.81
CA MET A 153 24.76 0.77 -19.94
C MET A 153 24.35 -0.55 -20.58
N THR A 154 24.94 -1.64 -20.09
CA THR A 154 24.48 -3.00 -20.40
C THR A 154 23.24 -3.33 -19.55
N PRO A 155 22.41 -4.31 -19.93
CA PRO A 155 21.26 -4.73 -19.12
C PRO A 155 21.62 -5.10 -17.68
N ALA A 156 22.83 -5.64 -17.45
CA ALA A 156 23.32 -5.96 -16.11
C ALA A 156 23.59 -4.70 -15.27
N VAL A 157 24.15 -3.65 -15.88
CA VAL A 157 24.38 -2.35 -15.22
C VAL A 157 23.06 -1.64 -14.94
N THR A 158 22.12 -1.66 -15.91
CA THR A 158 20.76 -1.12 -15.73
C THR A 158 20.03 -1.81 -14.60
N ARG A 159 20.11 -3.15 -14.53
CA ARG A 159 19.52 -3.92 -13.44
C ARG A 159 20.06 -3.51 -12.07
N GLU A 160 21.37 -3.42 -11.92
CA GLU A 160 21.99 -3.04 -10.66
C GLU A 160 21.58 -1.63 -10.23
N TRP A 161 21.54 -0.69 -11.18
CA TRP A 161 21.08 0.67 -10.93
C TRP A 161 19.61 0.71 -10.47
N LEU A 162 18.74 -0.08 -11.10
CA LEU A 162 17.32 -0.20 -10.74
C LEU A 162 17.10 -0.84 -9.38
N ILE A 163 17.91 -1.83 -9.00
CA ILE A 163 17.89 -2.41 -7.66
C ILE A 163 18.21 -1.35 -6.61
N GLN A 164 19.20 -0.48 -6.87
CA GLN A 164 19.55 0.62 -5.98
C GLN A 164 18.43 1.68 -5.91
N LEU A 165 17.76 1.97 -7.03
CA LEU A 165 16.56 2.82 -7.04
C LEU A 165 15.44 2.22 -6.18
N ASN A 166 15.15 0.93 -6.32
CA ASN A 166 14.15 0.24 -5.48
C ASN A 166 14.47 0.34 -3.99
N GLN A 167 15.74 0.16 -3.62
CA GLN A 167 16.20 0.32 -2.24
C GLN A 167 16.00 1.77 -1.75
N ASN A 168 16.31 2.75 -2.60
CA ASN A 168 16.08 4.17 -2.29
C ASN A 168 14.59 4.48 -2.09
N LEU A 169 13.74 4.00 -3.02
CA LEU A 169 12.29 4.14 -2.96
C LEU A 169 11.76 3.56 -1.65
N MET A 170 12.09 2.31 -1.33
CA MET A 170 11.64 1.67 -0.09
C MET A 170 12.12 2.36 1.19
N ALA A 171 13.33 2.93 1.18
CA ALA A 171 13.84 3.69 2.32
C ALA A 171 13.12 5.03 2.53
N ARG A 172 12.56 5.60 1.44
CA ARG A 172 11.91 6.91 1.43
C ARG A 172 10.39 6.87 1.52
N LEU A 173 9.75 5.75 1.16
CA LEU A 173 8.33 5.48 1.39
C LEU A 173 8.01 5.26 2.88
N ARG A 174 8.42 6.21 3.73
CA ARG A 174 8.19 6.23 5.19
C ARG A 174 6.71 6.34 5.55
N LEU A 175 5.86 6.70 4.60
CA LEU A 175 4.42 6.80 4.76
C LEU A 175 3.76 5.43 4.88
N MET A 176 4.44 4.36 4.45
CA MET A 176 4.06 2.98 4.70
C MET A 176 4.60 2.46 6.06
N ASP A 177 4.72 3.35 7.05
CA ASP A 177 5.07 2.99 8.43
C ASP A 177 3.79 2.64 9.21
N PRO A 178 3.62 1.36 9.61
CA PRO A 178 2.48 0.91 10.41
C PRO A 178 2.27 1.75 11.68
N ASP A 179 3.35 2.22 12.30
CA ASP A 179 3.29 3.03 13.52
C ASP A 179 2.69 4.41 13.25
N HIS A 180 3.03 5.03 12.11
CA HIS A 180 2.50 6.34 11.74
C HIS A 180 0.99 6.27 11.49
N ALA A 181 0.57 5.32 10.65
CA ALA A 181 -0.85 5.13 10.31
C ALA A 181 -1.68 4.79 11.56
N THR A 182 -1.13 3.94 12.45
CA THR A 182 -1.78 3.60 13.72
C THR A 182 -1.88 4.80 14.65
N LYS A 183 -0.81 5.59 14.81
CA LYS A 183 -0.84 6.79 15.66
C LYS A 183 -1.89 7.80 15.20
N GLU A 184 -2.01 8.03 13.89
CA GLU A 184 -3.00 8.96 13.35
C GLU A 184 -4.43 8.43 13.54
N LEU A 185 -4.68 7.15 13.27
CA LEU A 185 -5.98 6.53 13.54
C LEU A 185 -6.35 6.61 15.03
N MET A 186 -5.41 6.27 15.92
CA MET A 186 -5.63 6.35 17.37
C MET A 186 -5.90 7.77 17.84
N ARG A 187 -5.27 8.79 17.22
CA ARG A 187 -5.56 10.21 17.48
C ARG A 187 -6.98 10.61 17.06
N GLN A 188 -7.53 10.02 15.99
CA GLN A 188 -8.93 10.24 15.62
C GLN A 188 -9.88 9.55 16.58
N LEU A 189 -9.55 8.32 16.99
CA LEU A 189 -10.36 7.50 17.88
C LEU A 189 -10.39 8.01 19.33
N SER A 190 -9.29 8.60 19.81
CA SER A 190 -9.20 9.17 21.16
C SER A 190 -10.18 10.32 21.39
N LYS A 191 -10.67 10.97 20.33
CA LYS A 191 -11.74 11.99 20.40
C LYS A 191 -13.10 11.39 20.75
N CYS A 192 -13.24 10.07 20.65
CA CYS A 192 -14.53 9.40 20.59
C CYS A 192 -14.78 8.41 21.70
N SER A 193 -13.75 7.85 22.35
CA SER A 193 -13.86 7.08 23.61
C SER A 193 -12.47 6.64 24.07
N SER A 194 -12.28 6.47 25.38
CA SER A 194 -11.07 5.90 26.00
C SER A 194 -10.99 4.37 25.93
N SER A 195 -12.00 3.66 25.38
CA SER A 195 -12.13 2.20 25.49
C SER A 195 -12.07 1.43 24.16
N ILE A 196 -11.49 1.99 23.09
CA ILE A 196 -11.37 1.30 21.79
C ILE A 196 -10.03 0.58 21.73
N ILE A 197 -10.04 -0.76 21.77
CA ILE A 197 -8.85 -1.56 22.08
C ILE A 197 -8.07 -2.03 20.83
N HIS A 198 -8.70 -2.17 19.64
CA HIS A 198 -8.07 -2.95 18.54
C HIS A 198 -8.04 -2.43 17.07
N PRO A 199 -8.57 -1.26 16.67
CA PRO A 199 -8.50 -0.84 15.26
C PRO A 199 -7.08 -0.48 14.80
N GLY A 200 -6.19 -0.12 15.72
CA GLY A 200 -4.79 0.20 15.42
C GLY A 200 -4.01 -1.02 14.91
N SER A 201 -4.13 -2.18 15.55
CA SER A 201 -3.42 -3.40 15.12
C SER A 201 -3.88 -3.87 13.75
N PHE A 202 -5.18 -3.75 13.46
CA PHE A 202 -5.71 -4.10 12.14
C PHE A 202 -5.13 -3.22 11.02
N LEU A 203 -5.05 -1.90 11.23
CA LEU A 203 -4.41 -0.99 10.28
C LEU A 203 -2.91 -1.26 10.15
N ALA A 204 -2.22 -1.50 11.27
CA ALA A 204 -0.80 -1.84 11.27
C ALA A 204 -0.50 -3.10 10.45
N ASP A 205 -1.31 -4.15 10.61
CA ASP A 205 -1.18 -5.39 9.84
C ASP A 205 -1.41 -5.16 8.34
N CYS A 206 -2.39 -4.32 7.99
CA CYS A 206 -2.66 -3.94 6.61
C CYS A 206 -1.47 -3.22 5.97
N VAL A 207 -0.98 -2.15 6.60
CA VAL A 207 0.17 -1.38 6.09
C VAL A 207 1.43 -2.25 6.01
N SER A 208 1.62 -3.16 6.97
CA SER A 208 2.73 -4.11 6.96
C SER A 208 2.67 -5.07 5.76
N LYS A 209 1.47 -5.58 5.44
CA LYS A 209 1.26 -6.44 4.26
C LYS A 209 1.49 -5.68 2.96
N MET A 210 0.93 -4.48 2.82
CA MET A 210 1.19 -3.60 1.68
C MET A 210 2.68 -3.38 1.46
N LYS A 211 3.42 -3.06 2.52
CA LYS A 211 4.87 -2.81 2.44
C LYS A 211 5.64 -4.05 2.02
N LYS A 212 5.31 -5.20 2.61
CA LYS A 212 5.96 -6.47 2.28
C LYS A 212 5.72 -6.85 0.82
N ASP A 213 4.49 -6.70 0.35
CA ASP A 213 4.09 -7.04 -1.02
C ASP A 213 4.73 -6.09 -2.02
N LEU A 214 4.78 -4.78 -1.70
CA LEU A 214 5.47 -3.80 -2.54
C LEU A 214 6.96 -4.14 -2.71
N VAL A 215 7.64 -4.58 -1.65
CA VAL A 215 9.05 -5.03 -1.77
C VAL A 215 9.19 -6.19 -2.74
N VAL A 216 8.26 -7.15 -2.70
CA VAL A 216 8.26 -8.31 -3.61
C VAL A 216 8.01 -7.84 -5.04
N GLN A 217 6.96 -7.06 -5.26
CA GLN A 217 6.59 -6.54 -6.58
C GLN A 217 7.69 -5.69 -7.21
N LEU A 218 8.33 -4.81 -6.43
CA LEU A 218 9.49 -4.04 -6.89
C LEU A 218 10.63 -4.95 -7.34
N HIS A 219 10.87 -6.08 -6.64
CA HIS A 219 11.93 -7.01 -7.03
C HIS A 219 11.58 -7.82 -8.28
N GLU A 220 10.34 -8.31 -8.37
CA GLU A 220 9.86 -9.14 -9.49
C GLU A 220 9.80 -8.36 -10.80
N HIS A 221 9.43 -7.08 -10.76
CA HIS A 221 9.26 -6.24 -11.95
C HIS A 221 10.52 -5.48 -12.40
N VAL A 222 11.67 -5.65 -11.72
CA VAL A 222 12.94 -5.07 -12.20
C VAL A 222 13.28 -5.54 -13.62
N GLY A 223 12.96 -6.78 -13.96
CA GLY A 223 13.23 -7.33 -15.29
C GLY A 223 12.54 -6.55 -16.41
N ASP A 224 11.27 -6.20 -16.20
CA ASP A 224 10.46 -5.46 -17.17
C ASP A 224 11.01 -4.06 -17.37
N LEU A 225 11.39 -3.40 -16.27
CA LEU A 225 11.94 -2.05 -16.31
C LEU A 225 13.35 -1.99 -16.90
N VAL A 226 14.16 -3.04 -16.70
CA VAL A 226 15.46 -3.17 -17.39
C VAL A 226 15.27 -3.18 -18.90
N GLN A 227 14.30 -3.95 -19.38
CA GLN A 227 14.03 -4.06 -20.81
C GLN A 227 13.56 -2.71 -21.37
N LEU A 228 12.59 -2.08 -20.71
CA LEU A 228 12.06 -0.77 -21.11
C LEU A 228 13.18 0.29 -21.19
N VAL A 229 13.95 0.47 -20.11
CA VAL A 229 15.06 1.45 -20.09
C VAL A 229 16.12 1.11 -21.14
N TYR A 230 16.40 -0.17 -21.38
CA TYR A 230 17.39 -0.57 -22.37
C TYR A 230 16.92 -0.30 -23.80
N ASP A 231 15.65 -0.57 -24.11
CA ASP A 231 15.06 -0.29 -25.42
C ASP A 231 15.08 1.21 -25.69
N ASP A 232 14.65 2.05 -24.73
CA ASP A 232 14.74 3.50 -24.83
C ASP A 232 16.18 3.97 -25.02
N LEU A 233 17.16 3.29 -24.40
CA LEU A 233 18.59 3.56 -24.54
C LEU A 233 19.15 3.17 -25.92
N GLN A 234 18.61 2.15 -26.58
CA GLN A 234 19.04 1.72 -27.92
C GLN A 234 18.33 2.45 -29.05
N ASP A 235 17.13 2.97 -28.80
CA ASP A 235 16.38 3.71 -29.82
C ASP A 235 17.16 4.95 -30.27
N GLU A 236 17.59 4.92 -31.54
CA GLU A 236 18.02 6.11 -32.28
C GLU A 236 16.78 6.96 -32.51
N TYR A 237 16.43 7.78 -31.52
CA TYR A 237 15.54 8.90 -31.79
C TYR A 237 16.18 9.70 -32.91
N LEU A 238 15.44 9.88 -34.01
CA LEU A 238 15.90 10.68 -35.14
C LEU A 238 16.26 12.06 -34.60
N ASP A 239 17.56 12.31 -34.41
CA ASP A 239 18.10 13.62 -34.07
C ASP A 239 17.89 14.51 -35.30
N ASP A 240 16.77 15.24 -35.34
CA ASP A 240 16.53 16.34 -36.28
C ASP A 240 17.27 17.63 -35.83
#